data_AF-A0A1S1P7M4-F1
#
_entry.id   AF-A0A1S1P7M4-F1
#
_cell.length_a   1.000
_cell.length_b   1.000
_cell.length_c   1.000
_cell.angle_alpha   90.00
_cell.angle_beta   90.00
_cell.angle_gamma   90.00
#
_symmetry.space_group_name_H-M   'P 1'
#
loop_
_entity.id
_entity.type
_entity.pdbx_description
1 polymer ?
#
loop_
_entity_poly.entity_id
_entity_poly.type
_entity_poly.pdbx_seq_one_letter_code
_entity_poly.pdbx_strand_id
1 'polypeptide(L)'
;MPADTEGSQIAFRFGLNKTGGMRGPPLVTSRQLKGDQEARRRFEDAAFEALSRCFPMRITPAFGAILGESPIRLRLVNTPPTAAYQINNNITIFAPR
;
A
#
# COMPACT_ATOMS: atom_id res chain seq x y z
N MET A 1 -11.03 4.69 9.39
CA MET A 1 -11.06 3.32 8.81
C MET A 1 -12.51 2.89 8.63
N PRO A 2 -12.86 2.09 7.61
CA PRO A 2 -14.21 1.55 7.49
C PRO A 2 -14.56 0.66 8.69
N ALA A 3 -15.79 0.77 9.19
CA ALA A 3 -16.29 -0.05 10.29
C ALA A 3 -16.25 -1.55 9.96
N ASP A 4 -16.09 -2.40 10.98
CA ASP A 4 -16.12 -3.86 10.89
C ASP A 4 -15.00 -4.48 10.02
N THR A 5 -13.90 -3.75 9.85
CA THR A 5 -12.73 -4.19 9.07
C THR A 5 -11.50 -4.50 9.92
N GLU A 6 -11.61 -4.49 11.26
CA GLU A 6 -10.49 -4.84 12.15
C GLU A 6 -9.97 -6.24 11.82
N GLY A 7 -8.64 -6.38 11.77
CA GLY A 7 -7.95 -7.58 11.32
C GLY A 7 -7.76 -7.67 9.80
N SER A 8 -8.26 -6.72 9.01
CA SER A 8 -8.08 -6.74 7.56
C SER A 8 -6.69 -6.27 7.14
N GLN A 9 -6.16 -6.89 6.09
CA GLN A 9 -4.93 -6.47 5.43
C GLN A 9 -4.97 -6.73 3.93
N ILE A 10 -4.25 -5.90 3.19
CA ILE A 10 -4.04 -6.03 1.75
C ILE A 10 -2.60 -5.66 1.41
N ALA A 11 -1.99 -6.43 0.50
CA ALA A 11 -0.62 -6.20 0.05
C ALA A 11 -0.59 -5.87 -1.45
N PHE A 12 0.13 -4.82 -1.79
CA PHE A 12 0.37 -4.32 -3.15
C PHE A 12 1.83 -4.51 -3.54
N ARG A 13 2.05 -4.73 -4.84
CA ARG A 13 3.37 -4.68 -5.48
C ARG A 13 3.31 -3.76 -6.70
N PHE A 14 4.20 -2.77 -6.76
CA PHE A 14 4.26 -1.82 -7.87
C PHE A 14 5.66 -1.24 -8.05
N GLY A 15 5.96 -0.71 -9.24
CA GLY A 15 7.21 0.01 -9.50
C GLY A 15 7.00 1.52 -9.55
N LEU A 16 8.07 2.30 -9.41
CA LEU A 16 8.06 3.75 -9.60
C LEU A 16 8.79 4.13 -10.88
N ASN A 17 8.26 5.10 -11.61
CA ASN A 17 8.96 5.72 -12.73
C ASN A 17 9.84 6.89 -12.24
N LYS A 18 10.67 7.42 -13.14
CA LYS A 18 11.59 8.53 -12.85
C LYS A 18 10.92 9.86 -12.50
N THR A 19 9.60 9.96 -12.61
CA THR A 19 8.80 11.15 -12.23
C THR A 19 8.00 10.93 -10.95
N GLY A 20 8.18 9.80 -10.27
CA GLY A 20 7.53 9.48 -9.01
C GLY A 20 6.12 8.90 -9.17
N GLY A 21 5.66 8.67 -10.40
CA GLY A 21 4.42 7.97 -10.68
C GLY A 21 4.57 6.44 -10.60
N MET A 22 3.45 5.75 -10.45
CA MET A 22 3.42 4.29 -10.48
C MET A 22 3.64 3.76 -11.91
N ARG A 23 4.45 2.72 -12.06
CA ARG A 23 4.59 1.96 -13.32
C ARG A 23 3.42 0.99 -13.45
N GLY A 24 2.40 1.38 -14.21
CA GLY A 24 1.19 0.59 -14.40
C GLY A 24 0.33 0.49 -13.13
N PRO A 25 -0.76 -0.30 -13.16
CA PRO A 25 -1.59 -0.53 -12.00
C PRO A 25 -0.86 -1.37 -10.93
N PRO A 26 -1.17 -1.18 -9.64
CA PRO A 26 -0.58 -1.98 -8.58
C PRO A 26 -1.12 -3.41 -8.63
N LEU A 27 -0.24 -4.40 -8.46
CA LEU A 27 -0.63 -5.80 -8.32
C LEU A 27 -0.98 -6.08 -6.88
N VAL A 28 -2.18 -6.59 -6.61
CA VAL A 28 -2.52 -7.11 -5.28
C VAL A 28 -1.92 -8.51 -5.12
N THR A 29 -1.04 -8.68 -4.14
CA THR A 29 -0.32 -9.94 -3.88
C THR A 29 -0.90 -10.74 -2.71
N SER A 30 -1.69 -10.10 -1.84
CA SER A 30 -2.38 -10.77 -0.74
C SER A 30 -3.61 -9.99 -0.32
N ARG A 31 -4.67 -10.71 0.05
CA ARG A 31 -5.90 -10.17 0.65
C ARG A 31 -6.30 -11.03 1.84
N GLN A 32 -6.48 -10.40 3.00
CA GLN A 32 -7.15 -11.01 4.14
C GLN A 32 -8.15 -9.98 4.65
N LEU A 33 -9.41 -10.12 4.25
CA LEU A 33 -10.45 -9.13 4.53
C LEU A 33 -11.44 -9.70 5.55
N LYS A 34 -11.80 -8.90 6.55
CA LYS A 34 -12.74 -9.25 7.63
C LYS A 34 -14.09 -8.56 7.41
N GLY A 35 -15.10 -9.03 8.14
CA GLY A 35 -16.47 -8.55 8.02
C GLY A 35 -17.25 -9.22 6.88
N ASP A 36 -18.43 -8.65 6.61
CA ASP A 36 -19.33 -9.05 5.53
C ASP A 36 -18.84 -8.58 4.14
N GLN A 37 -19.62 -8.85 3.10
CA GLN A 37 -19.23 -8.46 1.73
C GLN A 37 -19.04 -6.95 1.58
N GLU A 38 -19.85 -6.15 2.26
CA GLU A 38 -19.80 -4.70 2.14
C GLU A 38 -18.56 -4.14 2.88
N ALA A 39 -18.29 -4.61 4.09
CA ALA A 39 -17.10 -4.25 4.86
C ALA A 39 -15.82 -4.59 4.10
N ARG A 40 -15.75 -5.79 3.48
CA ARG A 40 -14.60 -6.20 2.65
C ARG A 40 -14.40 -5.26 1.47
N ARG A 41 -15.48 -4.92 0.77
CA ARG A 41 -15.44 -3.97 -0.35
C ARG A 41 -14.98 -2.58 0.10
N ARG A 42 -15.58 -2.03 1.17
CA ARG A 42 -15.19 -0.73 1.72
C ARG A 42 -13.72 -0.69 2.14
N PHE A 43 -13.19 -1.78 2.70
CA PHE A 43 -11.76 -1.88 3.03
C PHE A 43 -10.87 -1.85 1.79
N GLU A 44 -11.20 -2.66 0.78
CA GLU A 44 -10.42 -2.73 -0.46
C GLU A 44 -10.45 -1.39 -1.21
N ASP A 45 -11.62 -0.77 -1.34
CA ASP A 45 -11.79 0.55 -1.97
C ASP A 45 -10.95 1.61 -1.23
N ALA A 46 -11.03 1.66 0.10
CA ALA A 46 -10.24 2.58 0.91
C ALA A 46 -8.72 2.35 0.78
N ALA A 47 -8.29 1.09 0.63
CA ALA A 47 -6.88 0.76 0.44
C ALA A 47 -6.35 1.22 -0.93
N PHE A 48 -7.13 1.03 -2.00
CA PHE A 48 -6.79 1.55 -3.33
C PHE A 48 -6.81 3.08 -3.37
N GLU A 49 -7.79 3.72 -2.70
CA GLU A 49 -7.85 5.18 -2.58
C GLU A 49 -6.65 5.74 -1.81
N ALA A 50 -6.29 5.13 -0.68
CA ALA A 50 -5.11 5.54 0.09
C ALA A 50 -3.83 5.44 -0.75
N LEU A 51 -3.67 4.35 -1.51
CA LEU A 51 -2.53 4.16 -2.40
C LEU A 51 -2.51 5.19 -3.54
N SER A 52 -3.65 5.46 -4.18
CA SER A 52 -3.71 6.38 -5.33
C SER A 52 -3.39 7.82 -4.94
N ARG A 53 -3.79 8.26 -3.74
CA ARG A 53 -3.49 9.59 -3.19
C ARG A 53 -2.00 9.85 -2.98
N CYS A 54 -1.16 8.82 -2.94
CA CYS A 54 0.29 8.98 -2.79
C CYS A 54 0.99 9.34 -4.11
N PHE A 55 0.33 9.23 -5.27
CA PHE A 55 0.97 9.38 -6.57
C PHE A 55 0.47 10.60 -7.36
N PRO A 56 1.37 11.27 -8.13
CA PRO A 56 2.81 11.03 -8.18
C PRO A 56 3.50 11.47 -6.88
N MET A 57 4.46 10.66 -6.41
CA MET A 57 5.30 11.04 -5.27
C MET A 57 6.25 12.16 -5.65
N ARG A 58 6.44 13.13 -4.76
CA ARG A 58 7.45 14.17 -4.96
C ARG A 58 8.84 13.57 -4.82
N ILE A 59 9.57 13.53 -5.92
CA ILE A 59 10.95 13.03 -5.97
C ILE A 59 11.87 14.06 -6.62
N THR A 60 13.14 14.09 -6.20
CA THR A 60 14.14 14.94 -6.84
C THR A 60 14.61 14.32 -8.16
N PRO A 61 15.10 15.13 -9.13
CA PRO A 61 15.66 14.59 -10.37
C PRO A 61 16.81 13.60 -10.13
N ALA A 62 17.69 13.89 -9.16
CA ALA A 62 18.79 13.00 -8.80
C ALA A 62 18.29 11.65 -8.26
N PHE A 63 17.24 11.66 -7.41
CA PHE A 63 16.63 10.42 -6.94
C PHE A 63 15.94 9.66 -8.09
N GLY A 64 15.23 10.37 -8.97
CA GLY A 64 14.59 9.79 -10.15
C GLY A 64 15.58 9.11 -11.11
N ALA A 65 16.81 9.60 -11.21
CA ALA A 65 17.88 9.01 -12.03
C ALA A 65 18.44 7.69 -11.46
N ILE A 66 18.36 7.50 -10.13
CA ILE A 66 18.85 6.29 -9.45
C ILE A 66 17.73 5.34 -9.01
N LEU A 67 16.46 5.67 -9.29
CA LEU A 67 15.33 4.80 -8.99
C LEU A 67 15.48 3.49 -9.76
N GLY A 68 15.99 2.47 -9.05
CA GLY A 68 16.15 1.12 -9.57
C GLY A 68 14.80 0.46 -9.86
N GLU A 69 14.80 -0.59 -10.68
CA GLU A 69 13.60 -1.31 -11.11
C GLU A 69 12.99 -2.22 -10.03
N SER A 70 13.46 -2.11 -8.79
CA SER A 70 13.01 -2.95 -7.69
C SER A 70 11.55 -2.61 -7.33
N PRO A 71 10.62 -3.58 -7.41
CA PRO A 71 9.22 -3.34 -7.05
C PRO A 71 9.08 -3.01 -5.56
N ILE A 72 8.28 -2.02 -5.22
CA ILE A 72 7.86 -1.74 -3.86
C ILE A 72 6.80 -2.76 -3.45
N ARG A 73 6.90 -3.28 -2.24
CA ARG A 73 5.91 -4.14 -1.59
C ARG A 73 5.31 -3.38 -0.43
N LEU A 74 4.07 -2.94 -0.58
CA LEU A 74 3.35 -2.19 0.44
C LEU A 74 2.25 -3.06 1.03
N ARG A 75 2.15 -3.13 2.35
CA ARG A 75 1.05 -3.80 3.05
C ARG A 75 0.32 -2.80 3.93
N LEU A 76 -0.98 -2.69 3.75
CA LEU A 76 -1.86 -1.90 4.61
C LEU A 76 -2.58 -2.84 5.58
N VAL A 77 -2.55 -2.51 6.87
CA VAL A 77 -3.03 -3.39 7.95
C VAL A 77 -3.93 -2.62 8.91
N ASN A 78 -5.16 -3.09 9.13
CA ASN A 78 -6.06 -2.58 10.16
C ASN A 78 -6.00 -3.44 11.41
N THR A 79 -4.87 -3.39 12.11
CA THR A 79 -4.66 -3.99 13.43
C THR A 79 -3.92 -2.98 14.29
N PRO A 80 -3.87 -3.17 15.62
CA PRO A 80 -2.88 -2.51 16.46
C PRO A 80 -1.48 -2.58 15.83
N PRO A 81 -0.71 -1.48 15.86
CA PRO A 81 0.67 -1.49 15.39
C PRO A 81 1.50 -2.53 16.14
N THR A 82 2.26 -3.33 15.40
CA THR A 82 3.22 -4.30 15.94
C THR A 82 4.59 -4.06 15.30
N ALA A 83 5.63 -4.68 15.86
CA ALA A 83 6.95 -4.67 15.22
C ALA A 83 6.84 -5.30 13.82
N ALA A 84 7.02 -4.48 12.79
CA ALA A 84 6.99 -4.92 11.40
C ALA A 84 8.39 -4.91 10.82
N TYR A 85 8.76 -6.01 10.16
CA TYR A 85 10.04 -6.13 9.48
C TYR A 85 10.04 -5.28 8.19
N GLN A 86 10.55 -4.06 8.28
CA GLN A 86 10.63 -3.10 7.16
C GLN A 86 12.03 -3.08 6.56
N ILE A 87 12.41 -4.16 5.86
CA ILE A 87 13.72 -4.27 5.19
C ILE A 87 13.56 -4.09 3.68
N ASN A 88 14.50 -3.34 3.10
CA ASN A 88 14.58 -3.03 1.67
C ASN A 88 13.31 -2.34 1.17
N ASN A 89 12.60 -3.00 0.26
CA ASN A 89 11.41 -2.53 -0.43
C ASN A 89 10.10 -3.05 0.19
N ASN A 90 10.15 -3.62 1.41
CA ASN A 90 8.97 -4.12 2.10
C ASN A 90 8.51 -3.12 3.16
N ILE A 91 7.29 -2.62 3.02
CA ILE A 91 6.71 -1.56 3.84
C ILE A 91 5.39 -2.08 4.40
N THR A 92 5.19 -1.95 5.70
CA THR A 92 3.89 -2.19 6.35
C THR A 92 3.44 -0.89 6.99
N ILE A 93 2.23 -0.43 6.64
CA ILE A 93 1.56 0.72 7.24
C ILE A 93 0.35 0.22 8.01
N PHE A 94 0.28 0.58 9.27
CA PHE A 94 -0.87 0.30 10.13
C PHE A 94 -1.87 1.45 10.03
N ALA A 95 -3.16 1.12 10.08
CA ALA A 95 -4.22 2.10 10.14
C ALA A 95 -4.04 3.00 11.39
N PRO A 96 -4.33 4.31 11.27
CA PRO A 96 -4.40 5.18 12.43
C PRO A 96 -5.55 4.72 13.35
N ARG A 97 -5.33 4.87 14.66
CA ARG A 97 -6.36 4.64 15.67
C ARG A 97 -7.31 5.82 15.75
#